data_AF-A0A934E3L3-F1
#
_entry.id   AF-A0A934E3L3-F1
#
_cell.length_a   1.000
_cell.length_b   1.000
_cell.length_c   1.000
_cell.angle_alpha   90.00
_cell.angle_beta   90.00
_cell.angle_gamma   90.00
#
_symmetry.space_group_name_H-M   'P 1'
#
loop_
_entity.id
_entity.type
_entity.pdbx_description
1 polymer ?
#
loop_
_entity_poly.entity_id
_entity_poly.type
_entity_poly.pdbx_seq_one_letter_code
_entity_poly.pdbx_strand_id
1 'polypeptide(L)' 'MAGEVDAAATGEAGLDAFDPPRHPVVITDLKMPGLDGMAVLKRVLERAPETLVIVVT' A
#
# COMPACT_ATOMS: atom_id res chain seq x y z
N MET A 1 7.99 -5.64 -19.57
CA MET A 1 8.73 -4.67 -18.74
C MET A 1 8.58 -5.14 -17.31
N ALA A 2 9.68 -5.44 -16.62
CA ALA A 2 9.62 -5.76 -15.20
C ALA A 2 9.55 -4.43 -14.44
N GLY A 3 8.50 -4.22 -13.64
CA GLY A 3 8.43 -3.09 -12.70
C GLY A 3 9.30 -3.37 -11.48
N GLU A 4 9.79 -2.32 -10.83
CA GLU A 4 10.41 -2.42 -9.51
C GLU A 4 9.32 -2.65 -8.44
N VAL A 5 9.64 -3.46 -7.43
CA VAL A 5 8.70 -3.83 -6.37
C VAL A 5 9.39 -3.69 -5.02
N ASP A 6 8.81 -2.87 -4.15
CA ASP A 6 9.15 -2.79 -2.74
C ASP A 6 8.11 -3.59 -1.94
N ALA A 7 8.56 -4.45 -1.02
CA ALA A 7 7.70 -5.34 -0.24
C ALA A 7 7.78 -5.02 1.25
N ALA A 8 6.64 -5.08 1.94
CA ALA A 8 6.54 -4.89 3.38
C ALA A 8 5.75 -6.02 4.03
N ALA A 9 6.15 -6.42 5.24
CA ALA A 9 5.52 -7.51 5.97
C ALA A 9 4.29 -7.08 6.78
N THR A 10 4.09 -5.77 7.01
CA THR A 10 2.95 -5.20 7.73
C THR A 10 2.45 -3.93 7.08
N GLY A 11 1.21 -3.53 7.38
CA GLY A 11 0.63 -2.28 6.87
C GLY A 11 1.40 -1.03 7.30
N GLU A 12 1.95 -1.01 8.52
CA GLU A 12 2.77 0.09 9.02
C GLU A 12 4.07 0.23 8.21
N ALA A 13 4.82 -0.86 8.03
CA ALA A 13 6.05 -0.85 7.23
C ALA A 13 5.78 -0.45 5.77
N GLY A 14 4.64 -0.88 5.21
CA GLY A 14 4.22 -0.48 3.87
C GLY A 14 3.94 1.02 3.75
N LEU A 15 3.31 1.61 4.77
CA LEU A 15 3.03 3.06 4.79
C LEU A 15 4.28 3.90 5.01
N ASP A 16 5.23 3.40 5.80
CA ASP A 16 6.53 4.05 6.01
C ASP A 16 7.36 4.04 4.72
N ALA A 17 7.31 2.95 3.96
CA ALA A 17 7.97 2.82 2.66
C ALA A 17 7.23 3.54 1.51
N PHE A 18 5.94 3.82 1.67
CA PHE A 18 5.10 4.39 0.61
C PHE A 18 5.59 5.78 0.19
N ASP A 19 5.96 5.87 -1.08
CA ASP A 19 6.39 7.09 -1.76
C ASP A 19 5.59 7.25 -3.07
N PRO A 20 4.65 8.20 -3.18
CA PRO A 20 3.70 8.27 -4.29
C PRO A 20 4.31 8.28 -5.72
N PRO A 21 5.41 9.01 -6.01
CA PRO A 21 6.04 8.97 -7.33
C PRO A 21 6.66 7.62 -7.69
N ARG A 22 7.05 6.82 -6.68
CA ARG A 22 7.65 5.49 -6.86
C ARG A 22 6.62 4.36 -6.80
N HIS A 23 5.49 4.60 -6.13
CA HIS A 23 4.44 3.61 -5.87
C HIS A 23 3.10 4.06 -6.45
N PRO A 24 2.96 4.14 -7.79
CA PRO A 24 1.67 4.46 -8.42
C PRO A 24 0.62 3.37 -8.19
N VAL A 25 1.06 2.16 -7.80
CA VAL A 25 0.20 1.02 -7.45
C VAL A 25 0.61 0.50 -6.07
N VAL A 26 -0.39 0.26 -5.22
CA VAL A 26 -0.22 -0.40 -3.91
C VAL A 26 -1.08 -1.65 -3.89
N ILE A 27 -0.49 -2.78 -3.51
CA ILE A 27 -1.21 -4.04 -3.29
C ILE A 27 -1.10 -4.36 -1.80
N THR A 28 -2.24 -4.55 -1.14
CA THR A 28 -2.29 -4.87 0.29
C THR A 28 -3.26 -6.01 0.56
N ASP A 29 -2.92 -6.87 1.52
CA ASP A 29 -3.86 -7.87 2.02
C ASP A 29 -4.87 -7.20 2.97
N LEU A 30 -6.12 -7.65 2.92
CA LEU A 30 -7.19 -7.19 3.80
C LEU A 30 -6.98 -7.65 5.24
N LYS A 31 -6.47 -8.87 5.44
CA LYS A 31 -6.31 -9.55 6.72
C LYS A 31 -4.84 -9.58 7.12
N MET A 32 -4.40 -8.49 7.75
CA MET A 32 -3.08 -8.42 8.38
C MET A 32 -3.22 -8.20 9.90
N PRO A 33 -2.35 -8.78 10.73
CA PRO A 33 -2.24 -8.40 12.13
C PRO A 33 -1.74 -6.96 12.26
N GLY A 34 -2.32 -6.19 13.18
CA GLY A 34 -2.02 -4.76 13.33
C GLY A 34 -2.86 -3.92 12.38
N LEU A 35 -2.22 -3.14 11.51
CA LEU A 35 -2.91 -2.30 10.54
C LEU A 35 -3.45 -3.11 9.34
N ASP A 36 -4.78 -3.15 9.18
CA ASP A 36 -5.44 -3.86 8.09
C ASP A 36 -5.34 -3.14 6.73
N GLY A 37 -5.63 -3.87 5.65
CA GLY A 37 -5.54 -3.35 4.28
C GLY A 37 -6.50 -2.18 3.98
N MET A 38 -7.63 -2.08 4.67
CA MET A 38 -8.55 -0.95 4.51
C MET A 38 -7.96 0.33 5.11
N ALA A 39 -7.29 0.20 6.24
CA ALA A 39 -6.63 1.30 6.92
C ALA A 39 -5.35 1.74 6.18
N VAL A 40 -4.68 0.83 5.47
CA VAL A 40 -3.62 1.16 4.49
C VAL A 40 -4.21 1.92 3.30
N LEU A 41 -5.26 1.40 2.65
CA LEU A 41 -5.94 2.05 1.53
C LEU A 41 -6.32 3.49 1.86
N LYS A 42 -6.96 3.70 3.03
CA LYS A 42 -7.40 5.03 3.45
C LYS A 42 -6.21 6.01 3.53
N ARG A 43 -5.13 5.61 4.19
CA ARG A 43 -3.95 6.48 4.38
C ARG A 43 -3.18 6.75 3.10
N VAL A 44 -3.13 5.76 2.20
CA VAL A 44 -2.54 5.92 0.87
C VAL A 44 -3.32 6.98 0.08
N LEU A 45 -4.65 6.85 0.00
CA LEU A 45 -5.49 7.79 -0.76
C LEU A 45 -5.57 9.19 -0.13
N GLU A 46 -5.43 9.31 1.19
CA GLU A 46 -5.28 10.60 1.87
C GLU A 46 -4.00 11.35 1.46
N ARG A 47 -2.91 10.61 1.20
CA ARG A 47 -1.60 11.17 0.78
C ARG A 47 -1.51 11.35 -0.74
N ALA A 48 -2.11 10.45 -1.50
CA ALA A 48 -2.05 10.41 -2.96
C ALA A 48 -3.36 9.81 -3.53
N PRO A 49 -4.37 10.66 -3.80
CA PRO A 49 -5.68 10.21 -4.27
C PRO A 49 -5.67 9.45 -5.61
N GLU A 50 -4.63 9.68 -6.43
CA GLU A 50 -4.46 9.05 -7.75
C GLU A 50 -3.76 7.67 -7.68
N THR A 51 -3.28 7.25 -6.51
CA THR A 51 -2.65 5.93 -6.34
C THR A 51 -3.68 4.82 -6.51
N LEU A 52 -3.38 3.86 -7.40
CA LEU A 52 -4.22 2.68 -7.56
C LEU A 52 -3.97 1.71 -6.41
N VAL A 53 -4.97 1.50 -5.56
CA VAL A 53 -4.88 0.54 -4.44
C VAL A 53 -5.70 -0.71 -4.76
N ILE A 54 -5.04 -1.88 -4.72
CA ILE A 54 -5.66 -3.19 -4.87
C ILE A 54 -5.64 -3.89 -3.52
N VAL A 55 -6.82 -4.20 -3.00
CA VAL A 55 -6.98 -4.99 -1.77
C VAL A 55 -7.25 -6.45 -2.15
N VAL A 56 -6.46 -7.37 -1.60
CA VAL A 56 -6.57 -8.82 -1.81
C VAL A 56 -6.90 -9.53 -0.48
N THR A 57 -7.40 -10.77 -0.51
CA THR A 57 -7.69 -11.58 0.68
C THR A 57 -7.30 -13.03 0.48
#